data_AF-A0A645BCZ3-F1
#
_entry.id   AF-A0A645BCZ3-F1
#
_cell.length_a   1.000
_cell.length_b   1.000
_cell.length_c   1.000
_cell.angle_alpha   90.00
_cell.angle_beta   90.00
_cell.angle_gamma   90.00
#
_symmetry.space_group_name_H-M   'P 1'
#
loop_
_entity.id
_entity.type
_entity.pdbx_description
1 polymer ?
#
loop_
_entity_poly.entity_id
_entity_poly.type
_entity_poly.pdbx_seq_one_letter_code
_entity_poly.pdbx_strand_id
1 'polypeptide(L)'
;MAVIIIAVGMDFLKESVARIFSHKAIAADNFVIAVYGATILVKLWLFFFYRTIGRRIDSQAISAAAFDSLSDMLTTAVVLGALFASRFTALPVDGYAGTLVALFVMYGGVKILRNAMSPLVGECPDRALVEELRARLLQCPDICGVHDIIMHNYGPGQYYATAHAEVNRDGDLLHMHDALEAAEVAIARTMPIRLILHCDPYDAADPVIKLWRARMEEAVSELDAKLKLYDFRLDPQASDTLHFHLLTPRNYALSYEEITARLTARMKRYNPMIQLDIEFLNSFV
;
A
#
# COMPACT_ATOMS: atom_id res chain seq x y z
N MET A 1 -6.84 18.07 6.71
CA MET A 1 -5.74 19.05 6.92
C MET A 1 -4.99 19.36 5.62
N ALA A 2 -4.45 18.37 4.89
CA ALA A 2 -3.69 18.61 3.65
C ALA A 2 -4.45 19.45 2.60
N VAL A 3 -5.76 19.23 2.43
CA VAL A 3 -6.63 20.04 1.54
C VAL A 3 -6.64 21.52 1.95
N ILE A 4 -6.65 21.81 3.25
CA ILE A 4 -6.63 23.19 3.78
C ILE A 4 -5.27 23.83 3.49
N ILE A 5 -4.16 23.12 3.70
CA ILE A 5 -2.80 23.59 3.39
C ILE A 5 -2.68 23.95 1.90
N ILE A 6 -3.21 23.09 1.01
CA ILE A 6 -3.21 23.36 -0.43
C ILE A 6 -4.08 24.58 -0.77
N ALA A 7 -5.26 24.71 -0.16
CA ALA A 7 -6.15 25.85 -0.39
C ALA A 7 -5.52 27.18 0.07
N VAL A 8 -4.98 27.22 1.30
CA VAL A 8 -4.27 28.38 1.84
C VAL A 8 -3.04 28.70 0.99
N GLY A 9 -2.28 27.70 0.57
CA GLY A 9 -1.14 27.88 -0.34
C GLY A 9 -1.55 28.47 -1.69
N MET A 10 -2.72 28.10 -2.22
CA MET A 10 -3.26 28.64 -3.46
C MET A 10 -3.69 30.11 -3.31
N ASP A 11 -4.31 30.47 -2.19
CA ASP A 11 -4.68 31.86 -1.94
C ASP A 11 -3.43 32.73 -1.70
N PHE A 12 -2.44 32.22 -0.98
CA PHE A 12 -1.15 32.89 -0.80
C PHE A 12 -0.39 33.06 -2.13
N LEU A 13 -0.48 32.08 -3.04
CA LEU A 13 0.08 32.19 -4.40
C LEU A 13 -0.59 33.31 -5.19
N LYS A 14 -1.93 33.39 -5.16
CA LYS A 14 -2.69 34.47 -5.83
C LYS A 14 -2.28 35.83 -5.30
N GLU A 15 -2.19 35.99 -3.98
CA GLU A 15 -1.76 37.25 -3.36
C GLU A 15 -0.32 37.60 -3.75
N SER A 16 0.60 36.63 -3.70
CA SER A 16 2.01 36.83 -4.05
C SER A 16 2.17 37.27 -5.50
N VAL A 17 1.45 36.66 -6.44
CA VAL A 17 1.44 37.06 -7.85
C VAL A 17 0.82 38.45 -8.02
N ALA A 18 -0.28 38.75 -7.33
CA ALA A 18 -0.89 40.08 -7.37
C ALA A 18 0.04 41.18 -6.85
N ARG A 19 0.91 40.88 -5.88
CA ARG A 19 1.94 41.81 -5.38
C ARG A 19 3.04 42.11 -6.40
N ILE A 20 3.33 41.19 -7.32
CA ILE A 20 4.27 41.46 -8.44
C ILE A 20 3.76 42.62 -9.30
N PHE A 21 2.44 42.68 -9.54
CA PHE A 21 1.84 43.71 -10.38
C PHE A 21 1.47 44.99 -9.64
N SER A 22 1.14 44.93 -8.34
CA SER A 22 0.52 46.06 -7.63
C SER A 22 1.49 47.09 -7.00
N HIS A 23 2.81 46.88 -7.03
CA HIS A 23 3.86 47.84 -6.58
C HIS A 23 3.59 48.57 -5.24
N LYS A 24 2.74 48.04 -4.35
CA LYS A 24 2.43 48.69 -3.08
C LYS A 24 3.57 48.44 -2.09
N ALA A 25 4.27 49.51 -1.73
CA ALA A 25 5.24 49.49 -0.64
C ALA A 25 4.52 49.15 0.68
N ILE A 26 4.95 48.07 1.33
CA ILE A 26 4.46 47.69 2.64
C ILE A 26 5.21 48.56 3.67
N ALA A 27 4.47 49.32 4.48
CA ALA A 27 5.06 50.09 5.56
C ALA A 27 5.62 49.12 6.63
N ALA A 28 6.94 49.07 6.75
CA ALA A 28 7.63 48.22 7.70
C ALA A 28 7.70 48.91 9.07
N ASP A 29 6.69 48.66 9.91
CA ASP A 29 6.72 49.02 11.33
C ASP A 29 7.63 48.04 12.10
N ASN A 30 8.47 48.57 12.99
CA ASN A 30 9.38 47.78 13.81
C ASN A 30 8.63 46.79 14.72
N PHE A 31 7.40 47.12 15.13
CA PHE A 31 6.56 46.21 15.90
C PHE A 31 6.17 44.97 15.08
N VAL A 32 5.83 45.15 13.80
CA VAL A 32 5.44 44.06 12.89
C VAL A 32 6.62 43.11 12.65
N ILE A 33 7.83 43.64 12.48
CA ILE A 33 9.05 42.84 12.34
C ILE A 33 9.30 41.98 13.58
N ALA A 34 9.12 42.55 14.78
CA ALA A 34 9.32 41.81 16.04
C ALA A 34 8.31 40.66 16.20
N VAL A 35 7.04 40.89 15.87
CA VAL A 35 5.99 39.86 15.92
C VAL A 35 6.28 38.73 14.94
N TYR A 36 6.69 39.04 13.70
CA TYR A 36 7.07 38.03 12.72
C TYR A 36 8.30 37.23 13.15
N GLY A 37 9.32 37.88 13.71
CA GLY A 37 10.48 37.21 14.28
C GLY A 37 10.11 36.23 15.40
N ALA A 38 9.26 36.66 16.34
CA ALA A 38 8.76 35.78 17.41
C ALA A 38 7.95 34.59 16.85
N THR A 39 7.13 34.83 15.82
CA THR A 39 6.34 33.79 15.15
C THR A 39 7.21 32.72 14.52
N ILE A 40 8.28 33.13 13.82
CA ILE A 40 9.26 32.20 13.23
C ILE A 40 9.89 31.32 14.31
N LEU A 41 10.30 31.91 15.44
CA LEU A 41 10.91 31.15 16.55
C LEU A 41 9.95 30.10 17.13
N VAL A 42 8.69 30.48 17.38
CA VAL A 42 7.68 29.57 17.89
C VAL A 42 7.37 28.45 16.89
N LYS A 43 7.20 28.78 15.60
CA LYS A 43 6.94 27.80 14.54
C LYS A 43 8.12 26.86 14.32
N LEU A 44 9.36 27.37 14.42
CA LEU A 44 10.57 26.56 14.35
C LEU A 44 10.63 25.57 15.53
N TRP A 45 10.32 26.02 16.74
CA TRP A 45 10.24 25.14 17.90
C TRP A 45 9.16 24.06 17.73
N LEU A 46 7.96 24.44 17.27
CA LEU A 46 6.87 23.50 16.97
C LEU A 46 7.26 22.47 15.90
N PHE A 47 7.96 22.91 14.85
CA PHE A 47 8.48 22.00 13.83
C PHE A 47 9.39 20.93 14.42
N PHE A 48 10.36 21.31 15.25
CA PHE A 48 11.26 20.35 15.89
C PHE A 48 10.51 19.44 16.87
N PHE A 49 9.55 19.98 17.62
CA PHE A 49 8.71 19.22 18.54
C PHE A 49 7.90 18.14 17.81
N TYR A 50 7.11 18.53 16.80
CA TYR A 50 6.31 17.60 16.01
C TYR A 50 7.17 16.62 15.23
N ARG A 51 8.29 17.06 14.64
CA ARG A 51 9.20 16.16 13.92
C ARG A 51 9.81 15.10 14.84
N THR A 52 10.18 15.47 16.06
CA THR A 52 10.79 14.54 17.02
C THR A 52 9.78 13.50 17.48
N ILE A 53 8.56 13.92 17.83
CA ILE A 53 7.52 13.00 18.27
C ILE A 53 7.01 12.15 17.10
N GLY A 54 6.75 12.76 15.95
CA GLY A 54 6.24 12.08 14.76
C GLY A 54 7.16 10.95 14.29
N ARG A 55 8.49 11.14 14.35
CA ARG A 55 9.46 10.08 14.03
C ARG A 55 9.55 8.98 15.10
N ARG A 56 9.25 9.29 16.37
CA ARG A 56 9.29 8.29 17.45
C ARG A 56 8.10 7.34 17.42
N ILE A 57 6.93 7.81 16.99
CA ILE A 57 5.68 7.03 17.00
C ILE A 57 5.18 6.67 15.60
N ASP A 58 5.98 6.94 14.57
CA ASP A 58 5.68 6.71 13.16
C ASP A 58 4.29 7.22 12.72
N SER A 59 3.91 8.40 13.21
CA SER A 59 2.58 8.97 12.97
C SER A 59 2.57 9.92 11.79
N GLN A 60 1.83 9.54 10.74
CA GLN A 60 1.58 10.41 9.59
C GLN A 60 0.87 11.72 9.99
N ALA A 61 -0.05 11.67 10.95
CA ALA A 61 -0.79 12.85 11.41
C ALA A 61 0.14 13.88 12.07
N ILE A 62 1.05 13.45 12.94
CA ILE A 62 2.02 14.36 13.57
C ILE A 62 3.05 14.84 12.54
N SER A 63 3.45 13.99 11.59
CA SER A 63 4.33 14.41 10.50
C SER A 63 3.68 15.50 9.63
N ALA A 64 2.36 15.45 9.41
CA ALA A 64 1.63 16.49 8.70
C ALA A 64 1.64 17.81 9.48
N ALA A 65 1.44 17.78 10.80
CA ALA A 65 1.52 18.97 11.66
C ALA A 65 2.93 19.58 11.71
N ALA A 66 3.98 18.75 11.64
CA ALA A 66 5.35 19.23 11.50
C ALA A 66 5.53 20.01 10.18
N PHE A 67 5.08 19.44 9.06
CA PHE A 67 5.19 20.11 7.77
C PHE A 67 4.37 21.39 7.67
N ASP A 68 3.20 21.45 8.30
CA ASP A 68 2.40 22.67 8.44
C ASP A 68 3.19 23.77 9.16
N SER A 69 3.79 23.43 10.30
CA SER A 69 4.64 24.37 11.05
C SER A 69 5.86 24.86 10.23
N LEU A 70 6.45 23.99 9.41
CA LEU A 70 7.52 24.36 8.49
C LEU A 70 7.04 25.31 7.37
N SER A 71 5.88 25.02 6.80
CA SER A 71 5.27 25.84 5.74
C SER A 71 4.97 27.25 6.23
N ASP A 72 4.40 27.38 7.43
CA ASP A 72 4.14 28.66 8.07
C ASP A 72 5.43 29.42 8.37
N MET A 73 6.46 28.73 8.86
CA MET A 73 7.77 29.33 9.12
C MET A 73 8.41 29.87 7.84
N LEU A 74 8.40 29.10 6.74
CA LEU A 74 8.95 29.53 5.44
C LEU A 74 8.18 30.73 4.88
N THR A 75 6.84 30.66 4.91
CA THR A 75 5.96 31.72 4.45
C THR A 75 6.24 33.02 5.22
N THR A 76 6.32 32.92 6.55
CA THR A 76 6.59 34.07 7.42
C THR A 76 8.00 34.62 7.23
N ALA A 77 9.00 33.76 7.08
CA ALA A 77 10.40 34.16 6.85
C ALA A 77 10.57 34.90 5.52
N VAL A 78 9.82 34.51 4.49
CA VAL A 78 9.84 35.17 3.18
C VAL A 78 9.20 36.53 3.24
N VAL A 79 8.03 36.66 3.87
CA VAL A 79 7.38 37.96 4.09
C VAL A 79 8.30 38.89 4.88
N LEU A 80 8.98 38.37 5.91
CA LEU A 80 9.93 39.15 6.70
C LEU A 80 11.17 39.55 5.89
N GLY A 81 11.74 38.63 5.11
CA GLY A 81 12.87 38.91 4.23
C GLY A 81 12.53 39.94 3.16
N ALA A 82 11.32 39.87 2.62
CA ALA A 82 10.80 40.83 1.65
C ALA A 82 10.57 42.22 2.25
N LEU A 83 10.06 42.30 3.48
CA LEU A 83 9.96 43.55 4.26
C LEU A 83 11.33 44.19 4.49
N PHE A 84 12.38 43.40 4.71
CA PHE A 84 13.74 43.91 4.80
C PHE A 84 14.30 44.37 3.44
N ALA A 85 14.09 43.59 2.38
CA ALA A 85 14.58 43.89 1.03
C ALA A 85 13.90 45.12 0.41
N SER A 86 12.61 45.35 0.70
CA SER A 86 11.86 46.53 0.24
C SER A 86 12.39 47.84 0.81
N ARG A 87 13.18 47.78 1.90
CA ARG A 87 13.86 48.95 2.48
C ARG A 87 15.07 49.41 1.67
N PHE A 88 15.60 48.54 0.81
CA PHE A 88 16.80 48.80 0.00
C PHE A 88 16.54 48.75 -1.52
N THR A 89 15.39 48.23 -1.97
CA THR A 89 15.07 48.05 -3.40
C THR A 89 13.61 48.36 -3.71
N ALA A 90 13.34 48.94 -4.89
CA ALA A 90 11.99 49.21 -5.40
C ALA A 90 11.39 48.03 -6.21
N LEU A 91 12.14 46.95 -6.35
CA LEU A 91 11.72 45.74 -7.07
C LEU A 91 10.71 44.96 -6.22
N PRO A 92 9.70 44.29 -6.83
CA PRO A 92 8.71 43.50 -6.12
C PRO A 92 9.28 42.13 -5.69
N VAL A 93 10.38 42.14 -4.93
CA VAL A 93 11.08 40.94 -4.42
C VAL A 93 10.15 40.07 -3.58
N ASP A 94 9.20 40.69 -2.86
CA ASP A 94 8.15 40.02 -2.08
C ASP A 94 7.31 39.06 -2.94
N GLY A 95 6.86 39.51 -4.11
CA GLY A 95 5.99 38.73 -4.97
C GLY A 95 6.68 37.49 -5.55
N TYR A 96 7.95 37.62 -5.97
CA TYR A 96 8.73 36.49 -6.50
C TYR A 96 9.06 35.46 -5.41
N ALA A 97 9.53 35.92 -4.25
CA ALA A 97 9.89 35.03 -3.15
C ALA A 97 8.64 34.35 -2.58
N GLY A 98 7.54 35.09 -2.39
CA GLY A 98 6.25 34.56 -1.96
C GLY A 98 5.69 33.51 -2.92
N THR A 99 5.80 33.75 -4.24
CA THR A 99 5.40 32.79 -5.28
C THR A 99 6.18 31.47 -5.18
N LEU A 100 7.50 31.54 -5.04
CA LEU A 100 8.34 30.35 -4.92
C LEU A 100 7.97 29.52 -3.68
N VAL A 101 7.71 30.18 -2.55
CA VAL A 101 7.35 29.50 -1.31
C VAL A 101 5.93 28.93 -1.37
N ALA A 102 4.98 29.64 -1.98
CA ALA A 102 3.64 29.11 -2.19
C ALA A 102 3.67 27.80 -3.00
N LEU A 103 4.49 27.73 -4.06
CA LEU A 103 4.70 26.50 -4.83
C LEU A 103 5.31 25.38 -3.98
N PHE A 104 6.30 25.69 -3.15
CA PHE A 104 6.92 24.71 -2.25
C PHE A 104 5.92 24.15 -1.22
N VAL A 105 5.10 25.03 -0.62
CA VAL A 105 4.05 24.65 0.34
C VAL A 105 2.99 23.78 -0.34
N MET A 106 2.52 24.17 -1.52
CA MET A 106 1.56 23.37 -2.29
C MET A 106 2.11 21.99 -2.64
N TYR A 107 3.36 21.90 -3.10
CA TYR A 107 4.02 20.63 -3.40
C TYR A 107 4.04 19.70 -2.19
N GLY A 108 4.43 20.21 -1.02
CA GLY A 108 4.42 19.39 0.19
C GLY A 108 3.02 19.07 0.71
N GLY A 109 2.05 19.96 0.53
CA GLY A 109 0.63 19.67 0.79
C GLY A 109 0.12 18.49 -0.04
N VAL A 110 0.46 18.44 -1.33
CA VAL A 110 0.15 17.31 -2.22
C VAL A 110 0.85 16.03 -1.75
N LYS A 111 2.11 16.13 -1.31
CA LYS A 111 2.86 14.98 -0.78
C LYS A 111 2.19 14.40 0.47
N ILE A 112 1.73 15.25 1.40
CA ILE A 112 0.99 14.80 2.59
C ILE A 112 -0.33 14.17 2.19
N LEU A 113 -1.06 14.78 1.26
CA LEU A 113 -2.33 14.24 0.78
C LEU A 113 -2.14 12.85 0.18
N ARG A 114 -1.11 12.66 -0.65
CA ARG A 114 -0.77 11.35 -1.21
C ARG A 114 -0.47 10.34 -0.11
N ASN A 115 0.39 10.69 0.85
CA ASN A 115 0.76 9.78 1.93
C ASN A 115 -0.44 9.41 2.83
N ALA A 116 -1.39 10.32 3.04
CA ALA A 116 -2.59 10.06 3.82
C ALA A 116 -3.64 9.26 3.05
N MET A 117 -3.71 9.42 1.72
CA MET A 117 -4.62 8.68 0.86
C MET A 117 -4.14 7.24 0.61
N SER A 118 -2.82 7.01 0.57
CA SER A 118 -2.26 5.70 0.27
C SER A 118 -2.80 4.59 1.20
N PRO A 119 -2.80 4.74 2.54
CA PRO A 119 -3.41 3.75 3.42
C PRO A 119 -4.92 3.57 3.21
N LEU A 120 -5.65 4.63 2.89
CA LEU A 120 -7.10 4.60 2.68
C LEU A 120 -7.50 3.87 1.39
N VAL A 121 -6.69 4.01 0.33
CA VAL A 121 -6.89 3.33 -0.95
C VAL A 121 -6.38 1.89 -0.90
N GLY A 122 -5.53 1.57 0.07
CA GLY A 122 -4.87 0.28 0.23
C GLY A 122 -3.42 0.37 -0.23
N GLU A 123 -2.50 0.23 0.72
CA GLU A 123 -1.08 0.04 0.41
C GLU A 123 -0.79 -1.45 0.23
N CYS A 124 0.09 -1.77 -0.71
CA CYS A 124 0.60 -3.12 -0.84
C CYS A 124 1.42 -3.43 0.43
N PRO A 125 1.10 -4.51 1.17
CA PRO A 125 1.85 -4.91 2.35
C PRO A 125 3.30 -5.23 1.98
N ASP A 126 4.22 -5.06 2.94
CA ASP A 126 5.61 -5.44 2.73
C ASP A 126 5.70 -6.94 2.40
N ARG A 127 6.37 -7.27 1.29
CA ARG A 127 6.53 -8.65 0.83
C ARG A 127 7.23 -9.51 1.89
N ALA A 128 8.19 -8.92 2.63
CA ALA A 128 8.88 -9.64 3.69
C ALA A 128 7.91 -10.08 4.80
N LEU A 129 6.98 -9.21 5.19
CA LEU A 129 5.96 -9.49 6.20
C LEU A 129 4.97 -10.56 5.74
N VAL A 130 4.55 -10.51 4.47
CA VAL A 130 3.64 -11.50 3.86
C VAL A 130 4.30 -12.88 3.80
N GLU A 131 5.56 -12.96 3.36
CA GLU A 131 6.28 -14.24 3.30
C GLU A 131 6.58 -14.80 4.69
N GLU A 132 6.88 -13.94 5.67
CA GLU A 132 7.01 -14.39 7.06
C GLU A 132 5.70 -14.96 7.61
N LEU A 133 4.58 -14.26 7.40
CA LEU A 133 3.25 -14.74 7.79
C LEU A 133 2.95 -16.11 7.16
N ARG A 134 3.20 -16.25 5.85
CA ARG A 134 3.02 -17.51 5.13
C ARG A 134 3.88 -18.64 5.72
N ALA A 135 5.17 -18.36 5.95
CA ALA A 135 6.10 -19.35 6.50
C ALA A 135 5.69 -19.81 7.91
N ARG A 136 5.13 -18.92 8.73
CA ARG A 136 4.63 -19.24 10.07
C ARG A 136 3.38 -20.10 10.02
N LEU A 137 2.43 -19.77 9.13
CA LEU A 137 1.21 -20.56 8.98
C LEU A 137 1.50 -21.98 8.45
N LEU A 138 2.47 -22.13 7.55
CA LEU A 138 2.91 -23.45 7.06
C LEU A 138 3.67 -24.29 8.11
N GLN A 139 4.02 -23.73 9.27
CA GLN A 139 4.57 -24.50 10.39
C GLN A 139 3.46 -25.15 11.25
N CYS A 140 2.20 -24.76 11.07
CA CYS A 140 1.08 -25.37 11.75
C CYS A 140 0.80 -26.76 11.12
N PRO A 141 0.75 -27.83 11.92
CA PRO A 141 0.68 -29.20 11.42
C PRO A 141 -0.60 -29.50 10.61
N ASP A 142 -1.71 -28.83 10.94
CA ASP A 142 -3.01 -29.04 10.31
C ASP A 142 -3.23 -28.18 9.05
N ILE A 143 -2.30 -27.26 8.74
CA ILE A 143 -2.35 -26.39 7.57
C ILE A 143 -1.43 -26.96 6.49
N CYS A 144 -2.04 -27.49 5.42
CA CYS A 144 -1.33 -28.08 4.27
C CYS A 144 -0.81 -27.01 3.30
N GLY A 145 -1.47 -25.84 3.26
CA GLY A 145 -1.21 -24.80 2.29
C GLY A 145 -1.83 -23.47 2.71
N VAL A 146 -1.29 -22.36 2.21
CA VAL A 146 -1.85 -21.02 2.43
C VAL A 146 -1.78 -20.24 1.13
N HIS A 147 -2.91 -19.67 0.73
CA HIS A 147 -3.05 -18.82 -0.45
C HIS A 147 -3.96 -17.62 -0.18
N ASP A 148 -4.03 -16.71 -1.15
CA ASP A 148 -4.88 -15.50 -1.14
C ASP A 148 -4.78 -14.67 0.14
N ILE A 149 -3.55 -14.40 0.58
CA ILE A 149 -3.28 -13.50 1.70
C ILE A 149 -3.60 -12.06 1.25
N ILE A 150 -4.68 -11.50 1.80
CA ILE A 150 -5.02 -10.09 1.69
C ILE A 150 -4.65 -9.44 3.02
N MET A 151 -3.89 -8.34 2.96
CA MET A 151 -3.44 -7.63 4.17
C MET A 151 -3.64 -6.13 4.02
N HIS A 152 -4.17 -5.52 5.07
CA HIS A 152 -4.44 -4.10 5.21
C HIS A 152 -3.65 -3.52 6.38
N ASN A 153 -3.17 -2.29 6.22
CA ASN A 153 -2.49 -1.54 7.26
C ASN A 153 -3.39 -0.39 7.76
N TYR A 154 -3.70 -0.38 9.05
CA TYR A 154 -4.51 0.66 9.70
C TYR A 154 -3.70 1.57 10.63
N GLY A 155 -2.37 1.53 10.54
CA GLY A 155 -1.47 2.36 11.31
C GLY A 155 -0.27 1.59 11.85
N PRO A 156 0.62 2.26 12.60
CA PRO A 156 1.86 1.67 13.08
C PRO A 156 1.61 0.37 13.87
N GLY A 157 2.08 -0.75 13.33
CA GLY A 157 1.95 -2.07 13.96
C GLY A 157 0.51 -2.57 14.10
N GLN A 158 -0.41 -2.13 13.23
CA GLN A 158 -1.81 -2.61 13.21
C GLN A 158 -2.16 -3.13 11.82
N TYR A 159 -1.82 -4.38 11.57
CA TYR A 159 -2.15 -5.06 10.33
C TYR A 159 -3.37 -5.98 10.53
N TYR A 160 -4.24 -6.01 9.54
CA TYR A 160 -5.35 -6.94 9.45
C TYR A 160 -5.16 -7.78 8.20
N ALA A 161 -5.18 -9.09 8.34
CA ALA A 161 -5.00 -10.01 7.24
C ALA A 161 -6.14 -11.04 7.19
N THR A 162 -6.52 -11.42 5.97
CA THR A 162 -7.36 -12.57 5.70
C THR A 162 -6.60 -13.51 4.77
N ALA A 163 -6.64 -14.81 5.02
CA ALA A 163 -5.99 -15.78 4.16
C ALA A 163 -6.81 -17.07 4.06
N HIS A 164 -6.62 -17.82 2.99
CA HIS A 164 -7.18 -19.16 2.86
C HIS A 164 -6.16 -20.17 3.37
N ALA A 165 -6.57 -21.01 4.31
CA ALA A 165 -5.78 -22.12 4.82
C ALA A 165 -6.34 -23.43 4.27
N GLU A 166 -5.52 -24.14 3.49
CA GLU A 166 -5.82 -25.47 2.99
C GLU A 166 -5.68 -26.47 4.14
N VAL A 167 -6.77 -27.15 4.49
CA VAL A 167 -6.81 -28.17 5.56
C VAL A 167 -7.28 -29.51 5.01
N ASN A 168 -6.95 -30.62 5.68
CA ASN A 168 -7.36 -31.94 5.20
C ASN A 168 -8.88 -32.12 5.26
N ARG A 169 -9.49 -32.51 4.13
CA ARG A 169 -10.93 -32.77 4.01
C ARG A 169 -11.46 -33.83 4.96
N ASP A 170 -10.66 -34.85 5.29
CA ASP A 170 -11.08 -35.98 6.12
C ASP A 170 -11.05 -35.67 7.64
N GLY A 171 -10.64 -34.46 8.02
CA GLY A 171 -10.55 -34.03 9.41
C GLY A 171 -11.90 -33.78 10.08
N ASP A 172 -11.92 -33.89 11.41
CA ASP A 172 -13.06 -33.43 12.21
C ASP A 172 -13.19 -31.90 12.15
N LEU A 173 -14.40 -31.41 11.85
CA LEU A 173 -14.64 -29.96 11.65
C LEU A 173 -14.30 -29.15 12.89
N LEU A 174 -14.61 -29.67 14.08
CA LEU A 174 -14.30 -29.00 15.34
C LEU A 174 -12.78 -28.94 15.56
N HIS A 175 -12.08 -30.05 15.31
CA HIS A 175 -10.63 -30.07 15.36
C HIS A 175 -9.97 -29.07 14.38
N MET A 176 -10.47 -28.98 13.15
CA MET A 176 -9.95 -28.01 12.16
C MET A 176 -10.22 -26.57 12.58
N HIS A 177 -11.41 -26.28 13.11
CA HIS A 177 -11.71 -24.96 13.67
C HIS A 177 -10.72 -24.59 14.79
N ASP A 178 -10.53 -25.49 15.76
CA ASP A 178 -9.64 -25.25 16.90
C ASP A 178 -8.17 -25.09 16.46
N ALA A 179 -7.74 -25.83 15.43
CA ALA A 179 -6.40 -25.71 14.86
C ALA A 179 -6.19 -24.36 14.15
N LEU A 180 -7.17 -23.89 13.38
CA LEU A 180 -7.12 -22.59 12.72
C LEU A 180 -7.15 -21.45 13.75
N GLU A 181 -8.01 -21.53 14.77
CA GLU A 181 -8.05 -20.55 15.86
C GLU A 181 -6.71 -20.50 16.62
N ALA A 182 -6.10 -21.66 16.89
CA ALA A 182 -4.78 -21.73 17.51
C ALA A 182 -3.69 -21.06 16.66
N ALA A 183 -3.75 -21.24 15.33
CA ALA A 183 -2.84 -20.58 14.39
C ALA A 183 -3.03 -19.05 14.39
N GLU A 184 -4.28 -18.57 14.34
CA GLU A 184 -4.60 -17.13 14.43
C GLU A 184 -4.05 -16.50 15.72
N VAL A 185 -4.27 -17.16 16.86
CA VAL A 185 -3.76 -16.71 18.17
C VAL A 185 -2.23 -16.71 18.21
N ALA A 186 -1.57 -17.71 17.62
CA ALA A 186 -0.11 -17.78 17.57
C ALA A 186 0.49 -16.63 16.74
N ILE A 187 -0.12 -16.31 15.60
CA ILE A 187 0.28 -15.16 14.77
C ILE A 187 0.06 -13.85 15.53
N ALA A 188 -1.12 -13.65 16.13
CA ALA A 188 -1.45 -12.42 16.87
C ALA A 188 -0.51 -12.15 18.06
N ARG A 189 0.14 -13.19 18.61
CA ARG A 189 1.12 -13.06 19.71
C ARG A 189 2.53 -12.72 19.25
N THR A 190 2.89 -13.11 18.03
CA THR A 190 4.27 -13.02 17.52
C THR A 190 4.46 -11.91 16.50
N MET A 191 3.37 -11.51 15.83
CA MET A 191 3.36 -10.51 14.78
C MET A 191 2.31 -9.44 15.08
N PRO A 192 2.49 -8.20 14.60
CA PRO A 192 1.49 -7.12 14.73
C PRO A 192 0.31 -7.30 13.76
N ILE A 193 -0.16 -8.53 13.57
CA ILE A 193 -1.15 -8.93 12.57
C ILE A 193 -2.34 -9.57 13.28
N ARG A 194 -3.54 -9.05 13.02
CA ARG A 194 -4.80 -9.74 13.31
C ARG A 194 -5.20 -10.51 12.06
N LEU A 195 -5.17 -11.83 12.16
CA LEU A 195 -5.43 -12.74 11.06
C LEU A 195 -6.83 -13.36 11.21
N ILE A 196 -7.53 -13.54 10.10
CA ILE A 196 -8.70 -14.41 9.99
C ILE A 196 -8.41 -15.43 8.89
N LEU A 197 -8.53 -16.71 9.21
CA LEU A 197 -8.32 -17.82 8.29
C LEU A 197 -9.66 -18.34 7.78
N HIS A 198 -9.82 -18.35 6.47
CA HIS A 198 -10.88 -19.10 5.82
C HIS A 198 -10.43 -20.55 5.67
N CYS A 199 -11.24 -21.47 6.17
CA CYS A 199 -11.02 -22.91 6.05
C CYS A 199 -11.33 -23.35 4.60
N ASP A 200 -10.31 -23.81 3.88
CA ASP A 200 -10.48 -24.37 2.54
C ASP A 200 -10.16 -25.89 2.58
N PRO A 201 -11.17 -26.76 2.48
CA PRO A 201 -10.95 -28.20 2.51
C PRO A 201 -10.22 -28.64 1.24
N TYR A 202 -9.03 -29.21 1.42
CA TYR A 202 -8.19 -29.70 0.35
C TYR A 202 -7.88 -31.19 0.54
N ASP A 203 -8.05 -31.96 -0.53
CA ASP A 203 -7.74 -33.40 -0.52
C ASP A 203 -6.24 -33.61 -0.80
N ALA A 204 -5.44 -33.38 0.22
CA ALA A 204 -3.98 -33.57 0.18
C ALA A 204 -3.58 -35.05 0.20
N ALA A 205 -4.51 -36.01 0.30
CA ALA A 205 -4.18 -37.43 0.41
C ALA A 205 -4.27 -38.16 -0.93
N ASP A 206 -5.12 -37.71 -1.86
CA ASP A 206 -5.30 -38.37 -3.15
C ASP A 206 -4.02 -38.32 -4.02
N PRO A 207 -3.36 -39.48 -4.27
CA PRO A 207 -2.15 -39.52 -5.08
C PRO A 207 -2.40 -39.08 -6.54
N VAL A 208 -3.63 -39.20 -7.04
CA VAL A 208 -4.03 -38.79 -8.38
C VAL A 208 -4.07 -37.26 -8.47
N ILE A 209 -4.67 -36.59 -7.47
CA ILE A 209 -4.71 -35.13 -7.41
C ILE A 209 -3.29 -34.56 -7.30
N LYS A 210 -2.44 -35.14 -6.45
CA LYS A 210 -1.02 -34.73 -6.34
C LYS A 210 -0.27 -34.84 -7.65
N LEU A 211 -0.43 -35.97 -8.35
CA LEU A 211 0.24 -36.20 -9.62
C LEU A 211 -0.19 -35.17 -10.66
N TRP A 212 -1.49 -34.90 -10.77
CA TRP A 212 -1.99 -33.94 -11.74
C TRP A 212 -1.64 -32.50 -11.39
N ARG A 213 -1.68 -32.12 -10.11
CA ARG A 213 -1.21 -30.82 -9.63
C ARG A 213 0.27 -30.61 -9.96
N ALA A 214 1.13 -31.57 -9.64
CA ALA A 214 2.57 -31.47 -9.92
C ALA A 214 2.85 -31.31 -11.42
N ARG A 215 2.16 -32.08 -12.28
CA ARG A 215 2.27 -31.94 -13.74
C ARG A 215 1.77 -30.59 -14.24
N MET A 216 0.71 -30.07 -13.64
CA MET A 216 0.16 -28.76 -14.02
C MET A 216 1.10 -27.64 -13.57
N GLU A 217 1.62 -27.69 -12.34
CA GLU A 217 2.60 -26.73 -11.83
C GLU A 217 3.87 -26.70 -12.71
N GLU A 218 4.36 -27.86 -13.13
CA GLU A 218 5.46 -27.96 -14.09
C GLU A 218 5.10 -27.31 -15.44
N ALA A 219 3.93 -27.65 -16.02
CA ALA A 219 3.48 -27.10 -17.29
C ALA A 219 3.27 -25.57 -17.25
N VAL A 220 2.74 -25.05 -16.14
CA VAL A 220 2.55 -23.61 -15.93
C VAL A 220 3.90 -22.90 -15.77
N SER A 221 4.82 -23.49 -15.00
CA SER A 221 6.16 -22.94 -14.81
C SER A 221 7.00 -22.95 -16.09
N GLU A 222 6.88 -23.99 -16.92
CA GLU A 222 7.48 -24.06 -18.26
C GLU A 222 6.94 -22.96 -19.19
N LEU A 223 5.65 -22.63 -19.08
CA LEU A 223 5.03 -21.61 -19.91
C LEU A 223 5.55 -20.21 -19.55
N ASP A 224 5.47 -19.85 -18.26
CA ASP A 224 6.06 -18.63 -17.70
C ASP A 224 6.05 -18.67 -16.17
N ALA A 225 7.19 -18.37 -15.54
CA ALA A 225 7.33 -18.30 -14.09
C ALA A 225 6.44 -17.22 -13.42
N LYS A 226 5.86 -16.29 -14.19
CA LYS A 226 4.91 -15.29 -13.70
C LYS A 226 3.50 -15.84 -13.46
N LEU A 227 3.16 -16.97 -14.09
CA LEU A 227 1.87 -17.62 -13.92
C LEU A 227 1.90 -18.44 -12.63
N LYS A 228 0.81 -18.40 -11.87
CA LYS A 228 0.67 -19.17 -10.63
C LYS A 228 -0.63 -19.94 -10.60
N LEU A 229 -0.52 -21.20 -10.19
CA LEU A 229 -1.63 -22.12 -10.05
C LEU A 229 -2.24 -22.00 -8.64
N TYR A 230 -3.57 -21.88 -8.56
CA TYR A 230 -4.35 -21.82 -7.33
C TYR A 230 -5.58 -22.71 -7.43
N ASP A 231 -6.11 -23.12 -6.27
CA ASP A 231 -7.37 -23.87 -6.12
C ASP A 231 -7.53 -25.07 -7.07
N PHE A 232 -6.50 -25.95 -7.12
CA PHE A 232 -6.50 -27.09 -8.02
C PHE A 232 -7.38 -28.23 -7.52
N ARG A 233 -8.38 -28.64 -8.30
CA ARG A 233 -9.34 -29.71 -7.98
C ARG A 233 -9.54 -30.64 -9.17
N LEU A 234 -9.81 -31.91 -8.87
CA LEU A 234 -10.23 -32.92 -9.85
C LEU A 234 -11.72 -33.16 -9.69
N ASP A 235 -12.49 -33.15 -10.78
CA ASP A 235 -13.93 -33.40 -10.68
C ASP A 235 -14.18 -34.85 -10.22
N PRO A 236 -14.87 -35.06 -9.08
CA PRO A 236 -15.17 -36.40 -8.58
C PRO A 236 -16.14 -37.19 -9.48
N GLN A 237 -16.94 -36.53 -10.33
CA GLN A 237 -17.87 -37.19 -11.26
C GLN A 237 -17.26 -37.43 -12.64
N ALA A 238 -16.31 -36.59 -13.05
CA ALA A 238 -15.58 -36.71 -14.31
C ALA A 238 -14.07 -36.65 -14.02
N SER A 239 -13.46 -37.80 -13.68
CA SER A 239 -12.05 -37.91 -13.27
C SER A 239 -11.01 -37.44 -14.31
N ASP A 240 -11.46 -36.97 -15.47
CA ASP A 240 -10.66 -36.40 -16.55
C ASP A 240 -10.72 -34.85 -16.60
N THR A 241 -11.55 -34.18 -15.78
CA THR A 241 -11.65 -32.72 -15.76
C THR A 241 -10.82 -32.13 -14.61
N LEU A 242 -9.87 -31.25 -14.96
CA LEU A 242 -9.04 -30.51 -14.01
C LEU A 242 -9.56 -29.08 -13.89
N HIS A 243 -9.98 -28.70 -12.69
CA HIS A 243 -10.42 -27.35 -12.36
C HIS A 243 -9.31 -26.63 -11.60
N PHE A 244 -8.97 -25.41 -12.02
CA PHE A 244 -8.01 -24.59 -11.28
C PHE A 244 -8.11 -23.11 -11.66
N HIS A 245 -7.63 -22.28 -10.75
CA HIS A 245 -7.46 -20.85 -11.01
C HIS A 245 -6.03 -20.58 -11.48
N LEU A 246 -5.90 -19.78 -12.53
CA LEU A 246 -4.61 -19.36 -13.05
C LEU A 246 -4.45 -17.85 -12.89
N LEU A 247 -3.47 -17.44 -12.08
CA LEU A 247 -3.15 -16.03 -11.89
C LEU A 247 -2.32 -15.52 -13.06
N THR A 248 -2.89 -14.62 -13.88
CA THR A 248 -2.25 -13.98 -15.04
C THR A 248 -1.97 -12.49 -14.78
N PRO A 249 -0.80 -11.96 -15.19
CA PRO A 249 -0.58 -10.51 -15.19
C PRO A 249 -1.59 -9.76 -16.06
N ARG A 250 -2.03 -8.56 -15.64
CA ARG A 250 -3.07 -7.76 -16.33
C ARG A 250 -2.78 -7.43 -17.81
N ASN A 251 -1.50 -7.43 -18.19
CA ASN A 251 -1.02 -7.20 -19.57
C ASN A 251 -0.15 -8.37 -20.03
N TYR A 252 -0.64 -9.59 -19.87
CA TYR A 252 0.07 -10.76 -20.32
C TYR A 252 0.09 -10.86 -21.86
N ALA A 253 1.20 -11.32 -22.43
CA ALA A 253 1.43 -11.31 -23.88
C ALA A 253 0.56 -12.33 -24.63
N LEU A 254 0.17 -13.42 -23.98
CA LEU A 254 -0.65 -14.48 -24.57
C LEU A 254 -2.13 -14.27 -24.20
N SER A 255 -3.03 -14.56 -25.14
CA SER A 255 -4.46 -14.56 -24.86
C SER A 255 -4.82 -15.76 -23.97
N TYR A 256 -5.94 -15.65 -23.24
CA TYR A 256 -6.45 -16.75 -22.42
C TYR A 256 -6.69 -18.02 -23.24
N GLU A 257 -7.22 -17.88 -24.46
CA GLU A 257 -7.38 -19.01 -25.39
C GLU A 257 -6.04 -19.68 -25.74
N GLU A 258 -4.99 -18.89 -25.95
CA GLU A 258 -3.66 -19.43 -26.29
C GLU A 258 -3.00 -20.13 -25.10
N ILE A 259 -3.16 -19.60 -23.89
CA ILE A 259 -2.71 -20.24 -22.65
C ILE A 259 -3.44 -21.58 -22.46
N THR A 260 -4.77 -21.56 -22.55
CA THR A 260 -5.60 -22.77 -22.41
C THR A 260 -5.23 -23.80 -23.47
N ALA A 261 -5.03 -23.40 -24.73
CA ALA A 261 -4.65 -24.32 -25.80
C ALA A 261 -3.28 -24.96 -25.56
N ARG A 262 -2.27 -24.18 -25.11
CA ARG A 262 -0.93 -24.69 -24.81
C ARG A 262 -0.92 -25.64 -23.62
N LEU A 263 -1.59 -25.27 -22.52
CA LEU A 263 -1.71 -26.14 -21.34
C LEU A 263 -2.50 -27.41 -21.68
N THR A 264 -3.62 -27.30 -22.40
CA THR A 264 -4.41 -28.47 -22.83
C THR A 264 -3.59 -29.41 -23.72
N ALA A 265 -2.84 -28.87 -24.69
CA ALA A 265 -1.98 -29.68 -25.55
C ALA A 265 -0.87 -30.41 -24.75
N ARG A 266 -0.33 -29.77 -23.71
CA ARG A 266 0.66 -30.39 -22.82
C ARG A 266 0.04 -31.50 -21.98
N MET A 267 -1.12 -31.26 -21.37
CA MET A 267 -1.81 -32.24 -20.51
C MET A 267 -2.33 -33.44 -21.30
N LYS A 268 -2.80 -33.24 -22.54
CA LYS A 268 -3.24 -34.32 -23.42
C LYS A 268 -2.13 -35.29 -23.82
N ARG A 269 -0.84 -34.93 -23.67
CA ARG A 269 0.27 -35.88 -23.83
C ARG A 269 0.28 -36.96 -22.75
N TYR A 270 -0.26 -36.66 -21.58
CA TYR A 270 -0.34 -37.60 -20.46
C TYR A 270 -1.64 -38.38 -20.44
N ASN A 271 -2.78 -37.74 -20.72
CA ASN A 271 -4.07 -38.40 -20.88
C ASN A 271 -4.91 -37.69 -21.96
N PRO A 272 -5.24 -38.35 -23.08
CA PRO A 272 -6.00 -37.74 -24.19
C PRO A 272 -7.40 -37.25 -23.81
N MET A 273 -8.01 -37.84 -22.78
CA MET A 273 -9.38 -37.54 -22.34
C MET A 273 -9.44 -36.31 -21.42
N ILE A 274 -8.30 -35.76 -20.99
CA ILE A 274 -8.29 -34.64 -20.07
C ILE A 274 -8.90 -33.37 -20.65
N GLN A 275 -9.74 -32.75 -19.84
CA GLN A 275 -10.31 -31.43 -20.04
C GLN A 275 -9.79 -30.48 -18.96
N LEU A 276 -9.48 -29.25 -19.36
CA LEU A 276 -9.07 -28.20 -18.43
C LEU A 276 -10.19 -27.19 -18.34
N ASP A 277 -10.61 -26.91 -17.11
CA ASP A 277 -11.48 -25.80 -16.77
C ASP A 277 -10.64 -24.77 -16.00
N ILE A 278 -10.37 -23.64 -16.65
CA ILE A 278 -9.42 -22.64 -16.17
C ILE A 278 -10.16 -21.35 -15.90
N GLU A 279 -10.20 -20.95 -14.63
CA GLU A 279 -10.64 -19.60 -14.26
C GLU A 279 -9.43 -18.66 -14.23
N PHE A 280 -9.45 -17.62 -15.04
CA PHE A 280 -8.36 -16.66 -15.13
C PHE A 280 -8.54 -15.53 -14.12
N LEU A 281 -7.64 -15.48 -13.15
CA LEU A 281 -7.56 -14.40 -12.17
C LEU A 281 -6.48 -13.41 -12.61
N ASN A 282 -6.79 -12.13 -12.63
CA ASN A 282 -5.80 -11.11 -12.96
C ASN A 282 -5.04 -10.65 -11.72
N SER A 283 -3.70 -10.58 -11.78
CA SER A 283 -2.93 -9.97 -10.71
C SER A 283 -3.32 -8.49 -10.54
N PHE A 284 -3.54 -8.09 -9.29
CA PHE A 284 -3.80 -6.68 -8.93
C PHE A 284 -2.53 -5.81 -8.97
N VAL A 285 -1.36 -6.42 -9.18
CA VAL A 285 -0.05 -5.80 -9.33
C VAL A 285 0.35 -5.76 -10.80
#